data_AF-A0A7V1F2H9-F1
#
_entry.id   AF-A0A7V1F2H9-F1
#
_cell.length_a   1.000
_cell.length_b   1.000
_cell.length_c   1.000
_cell.angle_alpha   90.00
_cell.angle_beta   90.00
_cell.angle_gamma   90.00
#
_symmetry.space_group_name_H-M   'P 1'
#
loop_
_entity.id
_entity.type
_entity.pdbx_description
1 polymer ?
#
loop_
_entity_poly.entity_id
_entity_poly.type
_entity_poly.pdbx_seq_one_letter_code
_entity_poly.pdbx_strand_id
1 'polypeptide(L)'
;MQITVFDYADAVGVHLGTARRRLESVPRDVQSRPHRYGLADALLTLKKKEVDDGAMRRLVATVVVQGDRLYVAEDVTTAKALFALLPQDCRARFDVARSLFFASVANSAMAVPSVMETVGSLADLLLLQPDILRCVVGVDATCDVAGIAPAFSLANCNSSYLEEAA
;
A
#
# COMPACT_ATOMS: atom_id res chain seq x y z
N MET A 1 3.93 7.32 -0.95
CA MET A 1 3.07 7.15 0.23
C MET A 1 3.92 7.30 1.49
N GLN A 2 3.96 8.48 2.10
CA GLN A 2 4.90 8.75 3.21
C GLN A 2 4.22 9.48 4.37
N ILE A 3 4.72 9.24 5.59
CA ILE A 3 4.28 9.89 6.82
C ILE A 3 5.48 10.48 7.57
N THR A 4 5.20 11.38 8.51
CA THR A 4 6.19 11.85 9.49
C THR A 4 6.05 11.10 10.83
N VAL A 5 7.04 11.27 11.70
CA VAL A 5 6.97 10.75 13.07
C VAL A 5 5.83 11.39 13.89
N PHE A 6 5.42 12.62 13.53
CA PHE A 6 4.32 13.32 14.20
C PHE A 6 2.98 12.69 13.82
N ASP A 7 2.76 12.43 12.53
CA ASP A 7 1.57 11.72 12.03
C ASP A 7 1.42 10.35 12.71
N TYR A 8 2.53 9.62 12.83
CA TYR A 8 2.55 8.33 13.52
C TYR A 8 2.19 8.45 15.01
N ALA A 9 2.83 9.38 15.72
CA ALA A 9 2.60 9.56 17.16
C ALA A 9 1.15 9.93 17.47
N ASP A 10 0.56 10.82 16.67
CA ASP A 10 -0.82 11.26 16.79
C ASP A 10 -1.80 10.12 16.49
N ALA A 11 -1.65 9.43 15.35
CA ALA A 11 -2.56 8.36 14.95
C ALA A 11 -2.59 7.18 15.96
N VAL A 12 -1.43 6.84 16.54
CA VAL A 12 -1.28 5.74 17.50
C VAL A 12 -1.58 6.20 18.94
N GLY A 13 -1.53 7.50 19.23
CA GLY A 13 -1.75 8.04 20.58
C GLY A 13 -0.57 7.77 21.52
N VAL A 14 0.67 7.88 21.03
CA VAL A 14 1.90 7.61 21.81
C VAL A 14 2.83 8.81 21.84
N HIS A 15 3.68 8.86 22.86
CA HIS A 15 4.72 9.89 22.93
C HIS A 15 5.73 9.79 21.77
N LEU A 16 6.28 10.94 21.36
CA LEU A 16 7.25 11.03 20.26
C LEU A 16 8.47 10.13 20.43
N GLY A 17 8.96 9.93 21.66
CA GLY A 17 10.08 9.02 21.91
C GLY A 17 9.74 7.56 21.56
N THR A 18 8.51 7.12 21.88
CA THR A 18 8.02 5.79 21.51
C THR A 18 7.83 5.66 20.00
N ALA A 19 7.25 6.68 19.35
CA ALA A 19 7.10 6.71 17.91
C ALA A 19 8.46 6.61 17.18
N ARG A 20 9.45 7.41 17.60
CA ARG A 20 10.82 7.36 17.06
C ARG A 20 11.46 5.98 17.19
N ARG A 21 11.34 5.36 18.37
CA ARG A 21 11.90 4.01 18.62
C ARG A 21 11.26 2.95 17.73
N ARG A 22 9.95 3.03 17.46
CA ARG A 22 9.27 2.07 16.57
C ARG A 22 9.63 2.28 15.11
N LEU A 23 9.79 3.53 14.68
CA LEU A 23 10.17 3.88 13.32
C LEU A 23 11.68 3.82 13.07
N GLU A 24 12.49 3.39 14.04
CA GLU A 24 13.95 3.39 13.93
C GLU A 24 14.45 2.48 12.80
N SER A 25 13.82 1.33 12.62
CA SER A 25 14.14 0.36 11.56
C SER A 25 13.38 0.60 10.25
N VAL A 26 12.49 1.60 10.20
CA VAL A 26 11.67 1.88 9.01
C VAL A 26 12.50 2.72 8.03
N PRO A 27 12.58 2.33 6.75
CA PRO A 27 13.24 3.14 5.72
C PRO A 27 12.71 4.57 5.70
N ARG A 28 13.63 5.54 5.69
CA ARG A 28 13.29 6.96 5.75
C ARG A 28 14.06 7.77 4.73
N ASP A 29 13.42 8.80 4.21
CA ASP A 29 14.07 9.84 3.43
C ASP A 29 14.86 10.76 4.37
N VAL A 30 16.18 10.57 4.37
CA VAL A 30 17.13 11.35 5.19
C VAL A 30 17.31 12.79 4.71
N GLN A 31 16.95 13.10 3.46
CA GLN A 31 17.04 14.45 2.90
C GLN A 31 15.83 15.30 3.28
N SER A 32 14.68 14.67 3.53
CA SER A 32 13.49 15.36 4.03
C SER A 32 13.62 15.82 5.49
N ARG A 33 13.13 17.04 5.79
CA ARG A 33 12.95 17.54 7.16
C ARG A 33 11.52 18.10 7.35
N PRO A 34 10.72 17.56 8.28
CA PRO A 34 10.99 16.36 9.09
C PRO A 34 11.18 15.10 8.22
N HIS A 35 11.91 14.11 8.75
CA HIS A 35 12.12 12.83 8.04
C HIS A 35 10.79 12.16 7.71
N ARG A 36 10.71 11.62 6.50
CA ARG A 36 9.56 10.92 5.97
C ARG A 36 9.81 9.43 5.90
N TYR A 37 8.81 8.65 6.30
CA TYR A 37 8.85 7.19 6.38
C TYR A 37 7.83 6.60 5.41
N GLY A 38 8.13 5.43 4.83
CA GLY A 38 7.16 4.68 4.03
C GLY A 38 5.93 4.31 4.88
N LEU A 39 4.72 4.63 4.40
CA LEU A 39 3.50 4.34 5.17
C LEU A 39 3.32 2.83 5.38
N ALA A 40 3.55 2.01 4.35
CA ALA A 40 3.35 0.56 4.44
C ALA A 40 4.25 -0.06 5.51
N ASP A 41 5.54 0.26 5.49
CA ASP A 41 6.50 -0.18 6.50
C ASP A 41 6.16 0.32 7.90
N ALA A 42 5.71 1.58 8.02
CA ALA A 42 5.29 2.12 9.30
C ALA A 42 4.06 1.40 9.87
N LEU A 43 3.10 1.01 9.02
CA LEU A 43 1.92 0.24 9.43
C LEU A 43 2.32 -1.13 10.01
N LEU A 44 3.38 -1.75 9.50
CA LEU A 44 3.91 -3.03 10.03
C LEU A 44 4.46 -2.92 11.47
N THR A 45 4.70 -1.69 11.97
CA THR A 45 5.13 -1.46 13.35
C THR A 45 3.99 -1.31 14.36
N LEU A 46 2.74 -1.31 13.88
CA LEU A 46 1.55 -1.25 14.73
C LEU A 46 1.34 -2.57 15.48
N LYS A 47 0.90 -2.46 16.73
CA LYS A 47 0.45 -3.60 17.51
C LYS A 47 -0.99 -3.94 17.12
N LYS A 48 -1.37 -5.22 17.23
CA LYS A 48 -2.74 -5.68 16.97
C LYS A 48 -3.81 -4.83 17.67
N LYS A 49 -3.63 -4.55 18.97
CA LYS A 49 -4.54 -3.69 19.73
C LYS A 49 -4.68 -2.28 19.12
N GLU A 50 -3.60 -1.70 18.62
CA GLU A 50 -3.63 -0.36 18.02
C GLU A 50 -4.35 -0.38 16.67
N VAL A 51 -4.21 -1.48 15.91
CA VAL A 51 -4.99 -1.72 14.68
C VAL A 51 -6.48 -1.83 15.01
N ASP A 52 -6.83 -2.63 16.02
CA ASP A 52 -8.21 -2.81 16.50
C ASP A 52 -8.81 -1.48 17.01
N ASP A 53 -8.00 -0.65 17.67
CA ASP A 53 -8.35 0.70 18.15
C ASP A 53 -8.39 1.76 17.01
N GLY A 54 -8.17 1.35 15.74
CA GLY A 54 -8.31 2.19 14.55
C GLY A 54 -7.09 3.05 14.19
N ALA A 55 -5.91 2.81 14.78
CA ALA A 55 -4.70 3.58 14.49
C ALA A 55 -4.28 3.48 13.01
N MET A 56 -4.45 2.30 12.39
CA MET A 56 -4.19 2.10 10.96
C MET A 56 -5.00 3.06 10.10
N ARG A 57 -6.32 3.15 10.33
CA ARG A 57 -7.21 4.04 9.59
C ARG A 57 -6.82 5.51 9.79
N ARG A 58 -6.55 5.92 11.03
CA ARG A 58 -6.11 7.30 11.33
C ARG A 58 -4.81 7.64 10.63
N LEU A 59 -3.83 6.73 10.65
CA LEU A 59 -2.54 6.96 10.03
C LEU A 59 -2.64 7.03 8.51
N VAL A 60 -3.40 6.12 7.88
CA VAL A 60 -3.66 6.14 6.44
C VAL A 60 -4.37 7.43 6.01
N ALA A 61 -5.26 7.98 6.87
CA ALA A 61 -5.95 9.23 6.59
C ALA A 61 -5.03 10.45 6.49
N THR A 62 -3.84 10.42 7.12
CA THR A 62 -2.86 11.51 7.06
C THR A 62 -2.18 11.65 5.70
N VAL A 63 -2.20 10.59 4.87
CA VAL A 63 -1.53 10.60 3.58
C VAL A 63 -2.42 11.21 2.51
N VAL A 64 -1.92 12.28 1.89
CA VAL A 64 -2.52 12.90 0.72
C VAL A 64 -2.22 12.05 -0.50
N VAL A 65 -3.27 11.65 -1.23
CA VAL A 65 -3.13 11.03 -2.55
C VAL A 65 -2.83 12.14 -3.56
N GLN A 66 -1.70 12.01 -4.26
CA GLN A 66 -1.46 12.80 -5.46
C GLN A 66 -2.10 12.05 -6.63
N GLY A 67 -3.25 12.53 -7.11
CA GLY A 67 -4.12 11.81 -8.06
C GLY A 67 -3.45 11.39 -9.38
N ASP A 68 -2.33 11.99 -9.74
CA ASP A 68 -1.62 11.72 -11.00
C ASP A 68 -0.44 10.74 -10.85
N ARG A 69 -0.23 10.14 -9.67
CA ARG A 69 0.93 9.27 -9.41
C ARG A 69 0.51 7.85 -9.03
N LEU A 70 0.78 6.92 -9.94
CA LEU A 70 0.78 5.50 -9.63
C LEU A 70 1.98 5.16 -8.75
N TYR A 71 1.73 4.38 -7.71
CA TYR A 71 2.78 3.83 -6.88
C TYR A 71 3.47 2.69 -7.64
N VAL A 72 4.78 2.82 -7.83
CA VAL A 72 5.62 1.71 -8.28
C VAL A 72 5.96 0.92 -7.02
N ALA A 73 5.38 -0.26 -6.91
CA ALA A 73 5.44 -1.10 -5.74
C ALA A 73 6.60 -2.08 -5.89
N GLU A 74 7.67 -1.87 -5.13
CA GLU A 74 8.92 -2.62 -5.30
C GLU A 74 9.00 -3.87 -4.43
N ASP A 75 8.08 -4.09 -3.48
CA ASP A 75 8.16 -5.22 -2.55
C ASP A 75 6.81 -5.92 -2.29
N VAL A 76 6.66 -7.10 -2.91
CA VAL A 76 5.55 -8.03 -2.68
C VAL A 76 5.52 -8.54 -1.24
N THR A 77 6.68 -8.63 -0.57
CA THR A 77 6.78 -9.08 0.83
C THR A 77 6.07 -8.12 1.76
N THR A 78 6.32 -6.81 1.59
CA THR A 78 5.62 -5.75 2.33
C THR A 78 4.12 -5.78 2.09
N ALA A 79 3.67 -5.99 0.83
CA ALA A 79 2.25 -6.10 0.52
C ALA A 79 1.58 -7.28 1.24
N LYS A 80 2.21 -8.46 1.23
CA LYS A 80 1.73 -9.66 1.93
C LYS A 80 1.71 -9.49 3.44
N ALA A 81 2.76 -8.90 4.01
CA ALA A 81 2.83 -8.60 5.44
C ALA A 81 1.72 -7.63 5.86
N LEU A 82 1.46 -6.60 5.05
CA LEU A 82 0.40 -5.64 5.29
C LEU A 82 -0.98 -6.29 5.22
N PHE A 83 -1.23 -7.15 4.23
CA PHE A 83 -2.47 -7.92 4.13
C PHE A 83 -2.71 -8.79 5.38
N ALA A 84 -1.65 -9.43 5.91
CA ALA A 84 -1.74 -10.23 7.12
C ALA A 84 -2.06 -9.40 8.39
N LEU A 85 -1.78 -8.11 8.39
CA LEU A 85 -2.13 -7.19 9.49
C LEU A 85 -3.58 -6.70 9.41
N LEU A 86 -4.21 -6.71 8.22
CA LEU A 86 -5.55 -6.17 8.02
C LEU A 86 -6.60 -6.90 8.88
N PRO A 87 -7.54 -6.16 9.51
CA PRO A 87 -8.78 -6.72 10.06
C PRO A 87 -9.61 -7.43 8.98
N GLN A 88 -10.47 -8.37 9.37
CA GLN A 88 -11.25 -9.20 8.45
C GLN A 88 -12.09 -8.39 7.47
N ASP A 89 -12.77 -7.33 7.93
CA ASP A 89 -13.58 -6.47 7.06
C ASP A 89 -12.74 -5.75 6.00
N CYS A 90 -11.51 -5.35 6.36
CA CYS A 90 -10.58 -4.71 5.43
C CYS A 90 -10.07 -5.73 4.40
N ARG A 91 -9.78 -6.96 4.81
CA ARG A 91 -9.42 -8.05 3.88
C ARG A 91 -10.54 -8.32 2.88
N ALA A 92 -11.80 -8.37 3.33
CA ALA A 92 -12.94 -8.56 2.44
C ALA A 92 -13.05 -7.43 1.40
N ARG A 93 -12.84 -6.16 1.79
CA ARG A 93 -12.79 -5.04 0.84
C ARG A 93 -11.63 -5.18 -0.15
N PHE A 94 -10.47 -5.62 0.33
CA PHE A 94 -9.31 -5.83 -0.54
C PHE A 94 -9.54 -6.98 -1.52
N ASP A 95 -10.17 -8.07 -1.11
CA ASP A 95 -10.52 -9.18 -2.01
C ASP A 95 -11.44 -8.72 -3.14
N VAL A 96 -12.42 -7.84 -2.85
CA VAL A 96 -13.26 -7.21 -3.88
C VAL A 96 -12.42 -6.37 -4.85
N ALA A 97 -11.52 -5.52 -4.33
CA ALA A 97 -10.62 -4.72 -5.16
C ALA A 97 -9.71 -5.62 -6.03
N ARG A 98 -9.22 -6.72 -5.46
CA ARG A 98 -8.38 -7.70 -6.16
C ARG A 98 -9.12 -8.37 -7.31
N SER A 99 -10.36 -8.81 -7.10
CA SER A 99 -11.22 -9.36 -8.16
C SER A 99 -11.52 -8.34 -9.26
N LEU A 100 -11.82 -7.09 -8.91
CA LEU A 100 -12.05 -6.02 -9.87
C LEU A 100 -10.79 -5.72 -10.69
N PHE A 101 -9.62 -5.74 -10.06
CA PHE A 101 -8.35 -5.57 -10.75
C PHE A 101 -8.12 -6.66 -11.80
N PHE A 102 -8.26 -7.93 -11.43
CA PHE A 102 -8.16 -9.05 -12.38
C PHE A 102 -9.10 -8.88 -13.58
N ALA A 103 -10.38 -8.60 -13.31
CA ALA A 103 -11.37 -8.39 -14.36
C ALA A 103 -10.99 -7.21 -15.27
N SER A 104 -10.49 -6.11 -14.70
CA SER A 104 -10.12 -4.91 -15.45
C SER A 104 -8.90 -5.13 -16.33
N VAL A 105 -7.88 -5.82 -15.82
CA VAL A 105 -6.69 -6.18 -16.61
C VAL A 105 -7.07 -7.13 -17.74
N ALA A 106 -7.82 -8.20 -17.44
CA ALA A 106 -8.21 -9.21 -18.43
C ALA A 106 -9.09 -8.65 -19.56
N ASN A 107 -9.89 -7.62 -19.28
CA ASN A 107 -10.75 -6.95 -20.27
C ASN A 107 -10.06 -5.75 -20.96
N SER A 108 -8.78 -5.51 -20.70
CA SER A 108 -8.03 -4.40 -21.28
C SER A 108 -7.08 -4.87 -22.38
N ALA A 109 -6.52 -3.93 -23.14
CA ALA A 109 -5.41 -4.20 -24.06
C ALA A 109 -4.15 -4.75 -23.34
N MET A 110 -4.10 -4.68 -22.01
CA MET A 110 -2.99 -5.17 -21.18
C MET A 110 -3.14 -6.64 -20.79
N ALA A 111 -4.13 -7.36 -21.30
CA ALA A 111 -4.25 -8.82 -21.19
C ALA A 111 -3.21 -9.56 -22.05
N VAL A 112 -1.95 -9.11 -22.01
CA VAL A 112 -0.81 -9.72 -22.70
C VAL A 112 -0.19 -10.80 -21.82
N PRO A 113 0.43 -11.85 -22.40
CA PRO A 113 0.94 -12.98 -21.62
C PRO A 113 1.82 -12.61 -20.43
N SER A 114 2.78 -11.69 -20.60
CA SER A 114 3.69 -11.26 -19.53
C SER A 114 2.98 -10.64 -18.32
N VAL A 115 1.93 -9.85 -18.57
CA VAL A 115 1.11 -9.26 -17.50
C VAL A 115 0.23 -10.33 -16.85
N MET A 116 -0.35 -11.23 -17.65
CA MET A 116 -1.25 -12.27 -17.15
C MET A 116 -0.52 -13.35 -16.34
N GLU A 117 0.75 -13.65 -16.66
CA GLU A 117 1.59 -14.54 -15.86
C GLU A 117 1.90 -13.97 -14.47
N THR A 118 1.93 -12.64 -14.35
CA THR A 118 2.31 -11.92 -13.12
C THR A 118 1.12 -11.28 -12.40
N VAL A 119 -0.09 -11.37 -12.96
CA VAL A 119 -1.27 -10.62 -12.49
C VAL A 119 -1.62 -10.93 -11.03
N GLY A 120 -1.32 -12.14 -10.55
CA GLY A 120 -1.48 -12.49 -9.14
C GLY A 120 -0.61 -11.65 -8.20
N SER A 121 0.67 -11.52 -8.50
CA SER A 121 1.61 -10.69 -7.75
C SER A 121 1.28 -9.21 -7.87
N LEU A 122 0.89 -8.75 -9.07
CA LEU A 122 0.43 -7.37 -9.28
C LEU A 122 -0.81 -7.05 -8.44
N ALA A 123 -1.74 -8.00 -8.34
CA ALA A 123 -2.95 -7.83 -7.55
C ALA A 123 -2.66 -7.75 -6.03
N ASP A 124 -1.61 -8.42 -5.54
CA ASP A 124 -1.14 -8.25 -4.16
C ASP A 124 -0.52 -6.85 -3.94
N LEU A 125 0.31 -6.38 -4.88
CA LEU A 125 0.93 -5.04 -4.84
C LEU A 125 -0.08 -3.90 -4.88
N LEU A 126 -1.29 -4.16 -5.38
CA LEU A 126 -2.39 -3.19 -5.39
C LEU A 126 -2.69 -2.63 -4.00
N LEU A 127 -2.44 -3.40 -2.93
CA LEU A 127 -2.63 -2.93 -1.55
C LEU A 127 -1.72 -1.76 -1.18
N LEU A 128 -0.58 -1.61 -1.86
CA LEU A 128 0.37 -0.52 -1.64
C LEU A 128 0.00 0.75 -2.40
N GLN A 129 -0.99 0.69 -3.29
CA GLN A 129 -1.51 1.88 -3.96
C GLN A 129 -2.32 2.73 -2.96
N PRO A 130 -2.02 4.05 -2.80
CA PRO A 130 -2.64 4.89 -1.79
C PRO A 130 -4.18 4.89 -1.82
N ASP A 131 -4.78 5.02 -3.01
CA ASP A 131 -6.24 5.04 -3.18
C ASP A 131 -6.89 3.73 -2.73
N ILE A 132 -6.24 2.62 -3.05
CA ILE A 132 -6.71 1.29 -2.71
C ILE A 132 -6.59 1.10 -1.20
N LEU A 133 -5.44 1.42 -0.61
CA LEU A 133 -5.22 1.29 0.83
C LEU A 133 -6.24 2.13 1.62
N ARG A 134 -6.49 3.37 1.20
CA ARG A 134 -7.46 4.28 1.84
C ARG A 134 -8.89 3.74 1.76
N CYS A 135 -9.29 3.17 0.63
CA CYS A 135 -10.59 2.52 0.48
C CYS A 135 -10.70 1.24 1.34
N VAL A 136 -9.67 0.39 1.30
CA VAL A 136 -9.61 -0.88 2.05
C VAL A 136 -9.78 -0.67 3.55
N VAL A 137 -9.06 0.32 4.11
CA VAL A 137 -9.14 0.63 5.55
C VAL A 137 -10.30 1.58 5.91
N GLY A 138 -11.13 1.96 4.94
CA GLY A 138 -12.34 2.74 5.13
C GLY A 138 -12.12 4.23 5.44
N VAL A 139 -11.00 4.81 4.99
CA VAL A 139 -10.85 6.28 4.96
C VAL A 139 -11.75 6.86 3.88
N ASP A 140 -11.68 6.30 2.67
CA ASP A 140 -12.51 6.69 1.54
C ASP A 140 -13.58 5.63 1.27
N ALA A 141 -14.73 6.05 0.72
CA ALA A 141 -15.85 5.15 0.48
C ALA A 141 -15.68 4.28 -0.77
N THR A 142 -14.90 4.76 -1.75
CA THR A 142 -14.74 4.14 -3.06
C THR A 142 -13.35 4.39 -3.61
N CYS A 143 -12.84 3.46 -4.42
CA CYS A 143 -11.66 3.65 -5.24
C CYS A 143 -11.95 3.18 -6.68
N ASP A 144 -11.39 3.87 -7.67
CA ASP A 144 -11.55 3.50 -9.09
C ASP A 144 -10.50 2.47 -9.50
N VAL A 145 -10.71 1.22 -9.05
CA VAL A 145 -9.82 0.09 -9.38
C VAL A 145 -9.74 -0.11 -10.90
N ALA A 146 -10.86 0.02 -11.59
CA ALA A 146 -10.95 -0.24 -13.02
C ALA A 146 -10.17 0.80 -13.84
N GLY A 147 -10.26 2.08 -13.47
CA GLY A 147 -9.52 3.16 -14.11
C GLY A 147 -8.00 3.05 -13.92
N ILE A 148 -7.54 2.57 -12.76
CA ILE A 148 -6.10 2.47 -12.48
C ILE A 148 -5.45 1.16 -12.97
N ALA A 149 -6.22 0.07 -13.09
CA ALA A 149 -5.67 -1.27 -13.27
C ALA A 149 -4.73 -1.42 -14.48
N PRO A 150 -5.07 -0.96 -15.70
CA PRO A 150 -4.20 -1.13 -16.87
C PRO A 150 -2.86 -0.39 -16.72
N ALA A 151 -2.90 0.85 -16.24
CA ALA A 151 -1.70 1.66 -16.07
C ALA A 151 -0.84 1.17 -14.90
N PHE A 152 -1.48 0.70 -13.82
CA PHE A 152 -0.80 0.05 -12.70
C PHE A 152 -0.07 -1.22 -13.14
N SER A 153 -0.73 -2.09 -13.93
CA SER A 153 -0.11 -3.29 -14.48
C SER A 153 1.10 -2.95 -15.34
N LEU A 154 0.99 -1.97 -16.24
CA LEU A 154 2.12 -1.54 -17.06
C LEU A 154 3.31 -1.03 -16.21
N ALA A 155 3.03 -0.20 -15.21
CA ALA A 155 4.07 0.39 -14.37
C ALA A 155 4.80 -0.63 -13.49
N ASN A 156 4.15 -1.74 -13.14
CA ASN A 156 4.67 -2.73 -12.18
C ASN A 156 4.99 -4.11 -12.79
N CYS A 157 4.64 -4.36 -14.06
CA CYS A 157 4.93 -5.63 -14.75
C CYS A 157 6.44 -5.86 -14.99
N ASN A 158 7.26 -4.81 -14.90
CA ASN A 158 8.69 -4.86 -15.24
C ASN A 158 9.65 -5.02 -14.06
N SER A 159 9.17 -5.32 -12.84
CA SER A 159 10.03 -5.33 -11.66
C SER A 159 10.88 -6.60 -11.47
N SER A 160 10.79 -7.64 -12.32
CA SER A 160 11.54 -8.89 -12.07
C SER A 160 11.73 -9.85 -13.26
N TYR A 161 11.98 -9.38 -14.49
CA TYR A 161 12.30 -10.28 -15.63
C TYR A 161 13.50 -9.88 -16.50
N LEU A 162 14.27 -8.85 -16.12
CA LEU A 162 15.48 -8.47 -16.89
C LEU A 162 16.81 -8.85 -16.23
N GLU A 163 16.81 -9.50 -15.05
CA GLU A 163 18.07 -9.96 -14.40
C GLU A 163 18.37 -11.45 -14.54
N GLU A 164 17.53 -12.26 -15.20
CA GLU A 164 17.84 -13.69 -15.47
C GLU A 164 18.30 -13.98 -16.92
N ALA A 165 18.64 -12.95 -17.70
CA ALA A 165 19.12 -13.12 -19.08
C ALA A 165 20.31 -12.21 -19.46
N ALA A 166 21.28 -12.02 -18.56
CA ALA A 166 22.57 -11.40 -18.86
C ALA A 166 23.74 -12.21 -18.30
#